data_AF-A0AB73KVY8-F1
#
_entry.id   AF-A0AB73KVY8-F1
#
_cell.length_a   1.000
_cell.length_b   1.000
_cell.length_c   1.000
_cell.angle_alpha   90.00
_cell.angle_beta   90.00
_cell.angle_gamma   90.00
#
_symmetry.space_group_name_H-M   'P 1'
#
loop_
_entity.id
_entity.type
_entity.pdbx_description
1 polymer ?
#
loop_
_entity_poly.entity_id
_entity_poly.type
_entity_poly.pdbx_seq_one_letter_code
_entity_poly.pdbx_strand_id
1 'polypeptide(L)'
;MAVVHVEDSRRRNRLAELGLSVERIEDVLQRAEAERNFCTPLDPVSLPGNIFWGRTIRFLRETYIPEGWRSVSPNNVPLLLSPTEDFAVTASSGNKGAGYAGLIPSTRYAKGSAVIRRVETNRQLMIPGDMVEPEPHDVGDGIPTWFLLYQHVNMPTGTRLHYELSLPNNAGSRGKIDSWHERIIFPYLDFEGFNPFPNDDDGEGGIDIPIERLN
;
A
#
# COMPACT_ATOMS: atom_id res chain seq x y z
N MET A 1 13.51 -12.93 8.08
CA MET A 1 12.12 -13.40 8.29
C MET A 1 11.32 -12.18 8.75
N ALA A 2 10.15 -11.90 8.17
CA ALA A 2 9.38 -10.71 8.53
C ALA A 2 8.79 -10.83 9.94
N VAL A 3 8.75 -9.74 10.70
CA VAL A 3 7.96 -9.64 11.92
C VAL A 3 6.49 -9.51 11.52
N VAL A 4 5.60 -10.36 12.05
CA VAL A 4 4.18 -10.37 11.67
C VAL A 4 3.30 -10.17 12.90
N HIS A 5 2.45 -9.13 12.86
CA HIS A 5 1.49 -8.79 13.90
C HIS A 5 0.08 -9.21 13.45
N VAL A 6 -0.44 -10.29 14.05
CA VAL A 6 -1.78 -10.85 13.74
C VAL A 6 -2.69 -10.81 14.97
N GLU A 7 -2.11 -11.02 16.16
CA GLU A 7 -2.84 -10.95 17.43
C GLU A 7 -3.37 -9.53 17.64
N ASP A 8 -4.65 -9.41 18.02
CA ASP A 8 -5.36 -8.12 18.10
C ASP A 8 -4.63 -7.09 18.99
N SER A 9 -4.17 -7.53 20.16
CA SER A 9 -3.39 -6.72 21.12
C SER A 9 -2.09 -6.20 20.50
N ARG A 10 -1.28 -7.08 19.89
CA ARG A 10 0.00 -6.75 19.27
C ARG A 10 -0.17 -5.83 18.06
N ARG A 11 -1.19 -6.06 17.25
CA ARG A 11 -1.53 -5.22 16.10
C ARG A 11 -1.90 -3.81 16.56
N ARG A 12 -2.84 -3.70 17.50
CA ARG A 12 -3.32 -2.40 18.00
C ARG A 12 -2.19 -1.60 18.64
N ASN A 13 -1.38 -2.23 19.48
CA ASN A 13 -0.22 -1.58 20.09
C ASN A 13 0.75 -1.08 19.01
N ARG A 14 1.06 -1.92 18.02
CA ARG A 14 2.01 -1.53 16.96
C ARG A 14 1.48 -0.42 16.06
N LEU A 15 0.18 -0.42 15.74
CA LEU A 15 -0.43 0.69 15.00
C LEU A 15 -0.43 1.99 15.82
N ALA A 16 -0.69 1.91 17.12
CA ALA A 16 -0.65 3.08 18.00
C ALA A 16 0.75 3.70 18.08
N GLU A 17 1.82 2.88 18.08
CA GLU A 17 3.20 3.37 17.96
C GLU A 17 3.47 4.14 16.66
N LEU A 18 2.75 3.81 15.58
CA LEU A 18 2.80 4.51 14.29
C LEU A 18 1.81 5.69 14.22
N GLY A 19 1.09 6.01 15.30
CA GLY A 19 0.04 7.04 15.28
C GLY A 19 -1.17 6.69 14.41
N LEU A 20 -1.42 5.40 14.20
CA LEU A 20 -2.52 4.86 13.40
C LEU A 20 -3.47 4.03 14.29
N SER A 21 -4.70 3.79 13.83
CA SER A 21 -5.61 2.84 14.48
C SER A 21 -6.33 1.95 13.48
N VAL A 22 -6.79 0.79 13.94
CA VAL A 22 -7.60 -0.14 13.13
C VAL A 22 -8.85 0.56 12.65
N GLU A 23 -9.57 1.19 13.56
CA GLU A 23 -10.88 1.78 13.32
C GLU A 23 -10.81 2.92 12.29
N ARG A 24 -9.74 3.73 12.31
CA ARG A 24 -9.54 4.83 11.35
C ARG A 24 -9.16 4.33 9.96
N ILE A 25 -8.33 3.29 9.89
CA ILE A 25 -7.96 2.68 8.59
C ILE A 25 -9.18 1.96 7.99
N GLU A 26 -9.98 1.30 8.82
CA GLU A 26 -11.24 0.68 8.39
C GLU A 26 -12.22 1.72 7.80
N ASP A 27 -12.45 2.85 8.48
CA ASP A 27 -13.30 3.93 7.96
C ASP A 27 -12.80 4.46 6.60
N VAL A 28 -11.49 4.68 6.48
CA VAL A 28 -10.85 5.09 5.23
C VAL A 28 -11.16 4.11 4.08
N LEU A 29 -11.02 2.80 4.32
CA LEU A 29 -11.23 1.78 3.31
C LEU A 29 -12.72 1.59 2.99
N GLN A 30 -13.61 1.70 3.98
CA GLN A 30 -15.06 1.68 3.76
C GLN A 30 -15.51 2.83 2.87
N ARG A 31 -15.02 4.05 3.13
CA ARG A 31 -15.31 5.23 2.30
C ARG A 31 -14.76 5.08 0.88
N ALA A 32 -13.55 4.52 0.75
CA ALA A 32 -12.95 4.25 -0.56
C ALA A 32 -13.76 3.23 -1.38
N GLU A 33 -14.26 2.17 -0.73
CA GLU A 33 -15.11 1.18 -1.38
C GLU A 33 -16.47 1.79 -1.80
N ALA A 34 -17.06 2.64 -0.95
CA ALA A 34 -18.31 3.33 -1.30
C ALA A 34 -18.17 4.15 -2.59
N GLU A 35 -17.03 4.84 -2.79
CA GLU A 35 -16.75 5.55 -4.04
C GLU A 35 -16.47 4.62 -5.23
N ARG A 36 -15.73 3.51 -5.00
CA ARG A 36 -15.49 2.48 -6.02
C ARG A 36 -16.80 1.85 -6.54
N ASN A 37 -17.79 1.68 -5.67
CA ASN A 37 -19.08 1.08 -6.00
C ASN A 37 -19.96 1.90 -6.95
N PHE A 38 -19.60 3.16 -7.25
CA PHE A 38 -20.25 3.93 -8.31
C PHE A 38 -19.78 3.55 -9.72
N CYS A 39 -18.68 2.81 -9.84
CA CYS A 39 -18.27 2.27 -11.12
C CYS A 39 -19.26 1.18 -11.59
N THR A 40 -19.35 1.03 -12.90
CA THR A 40 -20.22 0.09 -13.59
C THR A 40 -19.40 -0.76 -14.56
N PRO A 41 -19.96 -1.86 -15.10
CA PRO A 41 -19.30 -2.61 -16.18
C PRO A 41 -19.04 -1.81 -17.46
N LEU A 42 -19.64 -0.61 -17.63
CA LEU A 42 -19.41 0.27 -18.78
C LEU A 42 -18.16 1.14 -18.63
N ASP A 43 -17.61 1.23 -17.42
CA ASP A 43 -16.37 1.95 -17.16
C ASP A 43 -15.14 1.17 -17.64
N PRO A 44 -14.00 1.85 -17.89
CA PRO A 44 -12.74 1.16 -18.17
C PRO A 44 -12.38 0.17 -17.05
N VAL A 45 -11.90 -1.02 -17.41
CA VAL A 45 -11.60 -2.12 -16.47
C VAL A 45 -10.67 -1.70 -15.33
N SER A 46 -9.75 -0.76 -15.59
CA SER A 46 -8.81 -0.26 -14.58
C SER A 46 -9.38 0.83 -13.65
N LEU A 47 -10.51 1.45 -14.02
CA LEU A 47 -11.05 2.60 -13.29
C LEU A 47 -11.44 2.28 -11.84
N PRO A 48 -12.15 1.17 -11.52
CA PRO A 48 -12.53 0.85 -10.14
C PRO A 48 -11.30 0.74 -9.22
N GLY A 49 -10.24 0.09 -9.69
CA GLY A 49 -8.98 -0.04 -8.93
C GLY A 49 -8.29 1.31 -8.73
N ASN A 50 -8.28 2.16 -9.75
CA ASN A 50 -7.71 3.51 -9.67
C ASN A 50 -8.51 4.43 -8.73
N ILE A 51 -9.84 4.36 -8.77
CA ILE A 51 -10.72 5.08 -7.84
C ILE A 51 -10.43 4.63 -6.41
N PHE A 52 -10.46 3.33 -6.14
CA PHE A 52 -10.20 2.81 -4.79
C PHE A 52 -8.84 3.25 -4.25
N TRP A 53 -7.78 3.13 -5.06
CA TRP A 53 -6.44 3.59 -4.69
C TRP A 53 -6.41 5.09 -4.38
N GLY A 54 -6.90 5.92 -5.30
CA GLY A 54 -6.88 7.37 -5.15
C GLY A 54 -7.72 7.84 -3.96
N ARG A 55 -8.86 7.18 -3.69
CA ARG A 55 -9.71 7.48 -2.54
C ARG A 55 -9.13 6.99 -1.22
N THR A 56 -8.45 5.85 -1.20
CA THR A 56 -7.68 5.42 -0.03
C THR A 56 -6.65 6.48 0.35
N ILE A 57 -5.85 6.98 -0.60
CA ILE A 57 -4.88 8.06 -0.36
C ILE A 57 -5.56 9.34 0.13
N ARG A 58 -6.65 9.75 -0.52
CA ARG A 58 -7.40 10.95 -0.12
C ARG A 58 -7.94 10.84 1.31
N PHE A 59 -8.59 9.73 1.64
CA PHE A 59 -9.23 9.55 2.94
C PHE A 59 -8.20 9.33 4.05
N LEU A 60 -7.07 8.68 3.79
CA LEU A 60 -5.93 8.70 4.71
C LEU A 60 -5.53 10.15 5.05
N ARG A 61 -5.40 11.01 4.03
CA ARG A 61 -5.05 12.42 4.22
C ARG A 61 -6.12 13.19 5.01
N GLU A 62 -7.39 13.05 4.65
CA GLU A 62 -8.48 13.71 5.38
C GLU A 62 -8.55 13.27 6.85
N THR A 63 -8.26 12.00 7.14
CA THR A 63 -8.28 11.44 8.49
C THR A 63 -7.09 11.90 9.35
N TYR A 64 -5.89 11.95 8.79
CA TYR A 64 -4.66 12.11 9.57
C TYR A 64 -3.98 13.49 9.45
N ILE A 65 -4.25 14.28 8.41
CA ILE A 65 -3.73 15.67 8.34
C ILE A 65 -4.17 16.52 9.55
N PRO A 66 -5.44 16.44 10.03
CA PRO A 66 -5.85 17.14 11.24
C PRO A 66 -5.06 16.74 12.50
N GLU A 67 -4.37 15.60 12.47
CA GLU A 67 -3.55 15.07 13.58
C GLU A 67 -2.06 15.40 13.43
N GLY A 68 -1.72 16.30 12.50
CA GLY A 68 -0.34 16.77 12.29
C GLY A 68 0.42 15.99 11.21
N TRP A 69 -0.19 15.03 10.52
CA TRP A 69 0.43 14.39 9.37
C TRP A 69 0.45 15.33 8.17
N ARG A 70 1.33 15.06 7.19
CA ARG A 70 1.50 15.93 6.02
C ARG A 70 1.40 15.17 4.71
N SER A 71 0.65 15.73 3.76
CA SER A 71 0.61 15.21 2.39
C SER A 71 1.81 15.71 1.60
N VAL A 72 2.61 14.79 1.05
CA VAL A 72 3.71 15.10 0.14
C VAL A 72 3.70 14.14 -1.06
N SER A 73 4.26 14.56 -2.19
CA SER A 73 4.31 13.74 -3.41
C SER A 73 5.67 13.79 -4.13
N PRO A 74 6.80 13.53 -3.43
CA PRO A 74 8.12 13.51 -4.05
C PRO A 74 8.17 12.49 -5.20
N ASN A 75 8.68 12.90 -6.36
CA ASN A 75 8.72 12.07 -7.58
C ASN A 75 7.36 11.44 -7.97
N ASN A 76 6.26 12.17 -7.74
CA ASN A 76 4.87 11.72 -7.98
C ASN A 76 4.43 10.49 -7.18
N VAL A 77 5.13 10.13 -6.10
CA VAL A 77 4.68 9.08 -5.18
C VAL A 77 3.83 9.73 -4.09
N PRO A 78 2.51 9.47 -4.01
CA PRO A 78 1.68 10.09 -2.98
C PRO A 78 1.96 9.47 -1.63
N LEU A 79 2.46 10.29 -0.72
CA LEU A 79 2.78 9.92 0.65
C LEU A 79 1.93 10.69 1.65
N LEU A 80 1.73 10.04 2.79
CA LEU A 80 1.29 10.65 4.03
C LEU A 80 2.44 10.55 5.03
N LEU A 81 3.11 11.67 5.28
CA LEU A 81 4.26 11.81 6.15
C LEU A 81 3.79 11.88 7.62
N SER A 82 4.40 11.09 8.48
CA SER A 82 4.16 11.10 9.93
C SER A 82 4.44 12.48 10.55
N PRO A 83 3.83 12.83 11.69
CA PRO A 83 4.07 14.12 12.36
C PRO A 83 5.54 14.34 12.76
N THR A 84 6.25 13.25 13.03
CA THR A 84 7.68 13.21 13.36
C THR A 84 8.60 13.23 12.14
N GLU A 85 8.04 13.13 10.94
CA GLU A 85 8.75 13.06 9.65
C GLU A 85 9.78 11.92 9.53
N ASP A 86 9.69 10.91 10.39
CA ASP A 86 10.61 9.77 10.47
C ASP A 86 10.13 8.56 9.67
N PHE A 87 8.89 8.54 9.20
CA PHE A 87 8.38 7.59 8.21
C PHE A 87 7.18 8.16 7.42
N ALA A 88 6.83 7.50 6.32
CA ALA A 88 5.65 7.80 5.52
C ALA A 88 4.78 6.57 5.27
N VAL A 89 3.52 6.80 4.91
CA VAL A 89 2.56 5.77 4.48
C VAL A 89 2.12 6.04 3.05
N THR A 90 2.04 4.99 2.24
CA THR A 90 1.37 4.98 0.92
C THR A 90 0.47 3.76 0.80
N ALA A 91 -0.26 3.64 -0.31
CA ALA A 91 -1.19 2.52 -0.54
C ALA A 91 -0.91 1.84 -1.88
N SER A 92 -1.11 0.53 -1.95
CA SER A 92 -0.98 -0.23 -3.19
C SER A 92 -1.82 -1.49 -3.20
N SER A 93 -2.27 -1.92 -4.39
CA SER A 93 -2.86 -3.24 -4.54
C SER A 93 -1.82 -4.35 -4.36
N GLY A 94 -2.21 -5.38 -3.61
CA GLY A 94 -1.45 -6.60 -3.37
C GLY A 94 -1.88 -7.76 -4.27
N ASN A 95 -1.06 -8.81 -4.31
CA ASN A 95 -1.41 -10.10 -4.88
C ASN A 95 -2.29 -10.91 -3.91
N LYS A 96 -2.62 -12.16 -4.28
CA LYS A 96 -3.41 -13.13 -3.52
C LYS A 96 -2.89 -13.45 -2.09
N GLY A 97 -1.68 -13.02 -1.75
CA GLY A 97 -1.08 -13.20 -0.42
C GLY A 97 -1.31 -12.05 0.56
N ALA A 98 -1.82 -10.90 0.10
CA ALA A 98 -2.00 -9.72 0.96
C ALA A 98 -3.08 -9.97 2.01
N GLY A 99 -2.80 -9.60 3.26
CA GLY A 99 -3.69 -9.82 4.41
C GLY A 99 -3.73 -11.27 4.92
N TYR A 100 -2.88 -12.15 4.38
CA TYR A 100 -2.73 -13.52 4.87
C TYR A 100 -1.37 -13.70 5.56
N ALA A 101 -1.39 -13.95 6.87
CA ALA A 101 -0.17 -14.06 7.68
C ALA A 101 0.77 -15.19 7.24
N GLY A 102 0.21 -16.31 6.76
CA GLY A 102 0.96 -17.48 6.31
C GLY A 102 1.52 -17.40 4.89
N LEU A 103 1.20 -16.34 4.13
CA LEU A 103 1.65 -16.13 2.76
C LEU A 103 2.64 -14.98 2.67
N ILE A 104 3.42 -14.95 1.59
CA ILE A 104 4.32 -13.82 1.28
C ILE A 104 3.63 -12.96 0.21
N PRO A 105 3.16 -11.76 0.56
CA PRO A 105 2.49 -10.90 -0.40
C PRO A 105 3.50 -10.24 -1.33
N SER A 106 3.00 -9.83 -2.50
CA SER A 106 3.70 -8.89 -3.36
C SER A 106 2.78 -7.74 -3.72
N THR A 107 3.34 -6.60 -4.13
CA THR A 107 2.54 -5.63 -4.90
C THR A 107 2.03 -6.30 -6.18
N ARG A 108 0.78 -6.01 -6.57
CA ARG A 108 0.14 -6.65 -7.71
C ARG A 108 0.88 -6.39 -9.03
N TYR A 109 1.16 -5.12 -9.28
CA TYR A 109 1.90 -4.64 -10.45
C TYR A 109 3.30 -4.18 -10.08
N ALA A 110 4.20 -4.22 -11.07
CA ALA A 110 5.53 -3.63 -10.96
C ALA A 110 5.43 -2.14 -10.57
N LYS A 111 6.46 -1.67 -9.88
CA LYS A 111 6.55 -0.32 -9.35
C LYS A 111 7.63 0.45 -10.11
N GLY A 112 7.37 1.74 -10.32
CA GLY A 112 8.33 2.63 -10.96
C GLY A 112 9.58 2.82 -10.10
N SER A 113 10.66 3.26 -10.74
CA SER A 113 11.98 3.49 -10.10
C SER A 113 11.90 4.34 -8.84
N ALA A 114 11.03 5.37 -8.81
CA ALA A 114 10.82 6.21 -7.64
C ALA A 114 10.35 5.43 -6.40
N VAL A 115 9.48 4.43 -6.58
CA VAL A 115 9.03 3.56 -5.49
C VAL A 115 10.09 2.54 -5.13
N ILE A 116 10.79 1.99 -6.12
CA ILE A 116 11.88 1.01 -5.91
C ILE A 116 13.00 1.63 -5.06
N ARG A 117 13.44 2.86 -5.39
CA ARG A 117 14.46 3.60 -4.63
C ARG A 117 14.08 3.78 -3.16
N ARG A 118 12.79 4.01 -2.87
CA ARG A 118 12.29 4.11 -1.48
C ARG A 118 12.41 2.80 -0.73
N VAL A 119 12.12 1.68 -1.38
CA VAL A 119 12.30 0.37 -0.78
C VAL A 119 13.78 0.07 -0.51
N GLU A 120 14.67 0.50 -1.39
CA GLU A 120 16.12 0.41 -1.18
C GLU A 120 16.57 1.29 0.00
N THR A 121 16.02 2.49 0.15
CA THR A 121 16.23 3.35 1.33
C THR A 121 15.78 2.65 2.62
N ASN A 122 14.58 2.05 2.64
CA ASN A 122 14.13 1.28 3.81
C ASN A 122 15.17 0.20 4.20
N ARG A 123 15.73 -0.49 3.20
CA ARG A 123 16.75 -1.53 3.41
C ARG A 123 18.01 -0.97 4.06
N GLN A 124 18.52 0.15 3.55
CA GLN A 124 19.74 0.78 4.06
C GLN A 124 19.57 1.22 5.52
N LEU A 125 18.44 1.85 5.86
CA LEU A 125 18.14 2.31 7.22
C LEU A 125 18.00 1.18 8.24
N MET A 126 17.78 -0.06 7.79
CA MET A 126 17.67 -1.23 8.65
C MET A 126 19.02 -1.93 8.93
N ILE A 127 20.11 -1.52 8.28
CA ILE A 127 21.44 -2.11 8.47
C ILE A 127 22.23 -1.25 9.47
N PRO A 128 22.60 -1.77 10.65
CA PRO A 128 23.41 -1.01 11.61
C PRO A 128 24.80 -0.69 11.04
N GLY A 129 25.18 0.59 11.04
CA GLY A 129 26.54 1.05 10.69
C GLY A 129 26.72 1.68 9.31
N ASP A 130 25.71 1.63 8.43
CA ASP A 130 25.72 2.35 7.16
C ASP A 130 25.03 3.72 7.34
N MET A 131 25.76 4.71 7.85
CA MET A 131 25.32 6.10 7.79
C MET A 131 25.63 6.62 6.38
N VAL A 132 24.66 6.53 5.48
CA VAL A 132 24.73 7.19 4.17
C VAL A 132 24.72 8.70 4.41
N GLU A 133 25.64 9.43 3.79
CA GLU A 133 25.64 10.90 3.82
C GLU A 133 24.28 11.42 3.30
N PRO A 134 23.69 12.45 3.94
CA PRO A 134 22.41 12.99 3.50
C PRO A 134 22.60 13.71 2.17
N GLU A 135 22.28 13.02 1.07
CA GLU A 135 21.98 13.68 -0.21
C GLU A 135 20.79 14.64 0.00
N PRO A 136 20.73 15.77 -0.72
CA PRO A 136 19.57 16.64 -0.66
C PRO A 136 18.35 15.88 -1.20
N HIS A 137 17.48 15.48 -0.27
CA HIS A 137 16.25 14.76 -0.52
C HIS A 137 15.08 15.72 -0.54
N ASP A 138 14.17 15.57 -1.52
CA ASP A 138 12.85 16.19 -1.43
C ASP A 138 12.18 15.77 -0.12
N VAL A 139 11.28 16.60 0.40
CA VAL A 139 10.56 16.26 1.63
C VAL A 139 9.88 14.88 1.50
N GLY A 140 10.19 14.01 2.46
CA GLY A 140 9.67 12.65 2.52
C GLY A 140 10.43 11.67 1.64
N ASP A 141 11.51 12.06 0.96
CA ASP A 141 12.51 11.16 0.38
C ASP A 141 13.58 10.80 1.44
N GLY A 142 14.23 9.64 1.29
CA GLY A 142 15.23 9.19 2.27
C GLY A 142 14.69 8.63 3.61
N ILE A 143 13.37 8.44 3.75
CA ILE A 143 12.75 7.91 4.98
C ILE A 143 12.00 6.58 4.75
N PRO A 144 11.82 5.74 5.79
CA PRO A 144 11.03 4.52 5.74
C PRO A 144 9.63 4.77 5.19
N THR A 145 9.24 4.01 4.16
CA THR A 145 7.88 4.09 3.59
C THR A 145 7.12 2.78 3.83
N TRP A 146 6.00 2.87 4.56
CA TRP A 146 5.05 1.80 4.78
C TRP A 146 4.00 1.72 3.68
N PHE A 147 3.58 0.51 3.34
CA PHE A 147 2.58 0.25 2.31
C PHE A 147 1.32 -0.34 2.93
N LEU A 148 0.21 0.39 2.84
CA LEU A 148 -1.12 -0.16 3.03
C LEU A 148 -1.44 -1.01 1.78
N LEU A 149 -1.17 -2.31 1.88
CA LEU A 149 -1.48 -3.28 0.85
C LEU A 149 -2.91 -3.77 1.00
N TYR A 150 -3.62 -3.90 -0.11
CA TYR A 150 -4.99 -4.39 -0.10
C TYR A 150 -5.30 -5.27 -1.30
N GLN A 151 -6.25 -6.16 -1.14
CA GLN A 151 -6.73 -7.08 -2.16
C GLN A 151 -8.23 -7.32 -1.99
N HIS A 152 -8.98 -7.00 -3.04
CA HIS A 152 -10.39 -7.38 -3.17
C HIS A 152 -10.51 -8.84 -3.60
N VAL A 153 -11.45 -9.56 -2.99
CA VAL A 153 -11.80 -10.94 -3.28
C VAL A 153 -13.31 -11.03 -3.45
N ASN A 154 -13.75 -11.43 -4.65
CA ASN A 154 -15.16 -11.73 -4.90
C ASN A 154 -15.65 -12.89 -4.03
N MET A 155 -16.72 -12.64 -3.30
CA MET A 155 -17.43 -13.59 -2.46
C MET A 155 -18.85 -13.81 -3.01
N PRO A 156 -19.52 -14.93 -2.68
CA PRO A 156 -20.90 -15.18 -3.14
C PRO A 156 -21.90 -14.07 -2.78
N THR A 157 -21.66 -13.33 -1.69
CA THR A 157 -22.54 -12.28 -1.16
C THR A 157 -21.96 -10.86 -1.28
N GLY A 158 -20.88 -10.68 -2.04
CA GLY A 158 -20.24 -9.37 -2.26
C GLY A 158 -18.74 -9.42 -2.41
N THR A 159 -18.05 -8.49 -1.75
CA THR A 159 -16.59 -8.37 -1.81
C THR A 159 -16.00 -8.46 -0.44
N ARG A 160 -14.91 -9.23 -0.30
CA ARG A 160 -14.05 -9.20 0.87
C ARG A 160 -12.77 -8.43 0.55
N LEU A 161 -12.37 -7.52 1.41
CA LEU A 161 -11.11 -6.81 1.34
C LEU A 161 -10.15 -7.36 2.39
N HIS A 162 -9.08 -8.00 1.92
CA HIS A 162 -7.92 -8.31 2.73
C HIS A 162 -6.92 -7.18 2.65
N TYR A 163 -6.32 -6.79 3.78
CA TYR A 163 -5.36 -5.70 3.78
C TYR A 163 -4.37 -5.80 4.94
N GLU A 164 -3.21 -5.18 4.75
CA GLU A 164 -2.10 -5.15 5.70
C GLU A 164 -1.31 -3.85 5.57
N LEU A 165 -0.69 -3.41 6.65
CA LEU A 165 0.30 -2.35 6.63
C LEU A 165 1.68 -2.99 6.73
N SER A 166 2.48 -2.85 5.68
CA SER A 166 3.73 -3.61 5.52
C SER A 166 4.90 -2.71 5.19
N LEU A 167 5.99 -2.89 5.91
CA LEU A 167 7.25 -2.18 5.71
C LEU A 167 8.16 -3.03 4.84
N PRO A 168 8.42 -2.66 3.57
CA PRO A 168 9.28 -3.45 2.71
C PRO A 168 10.75 -3.26 3.06
N ASN A 169 11.56 -4.30 2.83
CA ASN A 169 13.01 -4.28 3.03
C ASN A 169 13.81 -4.60 1.76
N ASN A 170 13.15 -4.93 0.66
CA ASN A 170 13.83 -5.12 -0.61
C ASN A 170 12.85 -4.96 -1.78
N ALA A 171 13.34 -4.37 -2.86
CA ALA A 171 12.66 -4.47 -4.14
C ALA A 171 12.81 -5.91 -4.62
N GLY A 172 11.67 -6.55 -4.89
CA GLY A 172 11.63 -7.92 -5.35
C GLY A 172 12.00 -8.07 -6.82
N SER A 173 11.77 -9.27 -7.35
CA SER A 173 12.03 -9.54 -8.76
C SER A 173 11.03 -8.79 -9.68
N ARG A 174 11.49 -8.41 -10.89
CA ARG A 174 10.65 -7.78 -11.93
C ARG A 174 9.93 -6.49 -11.49
N GLY A 175 10.52 -5.74 -10.55
CA GLY A 175 9.99 -4.46 -10.06
C GLY A 175 8.76 -4.58 -9.16
N LYS A 176 8.37 -5.79 -8.74
CA LYS A 176 7.34 -5.96 -7.69
C LYS A 176 8.02 -5.96 -6.32
N ILE A 177 7.37 -5.40 -5.32
CA ILE A 177 7.84 -5.50 -3.93
C ILE A 177 7.31 -6.82 -3.38
N ASP A 178 8.17 -7.73 -2.95
CA ASP A 178 7.80 -9.08 -2.46
C ASP A 178 8.50 -9.47 -1.15
N SER A 179 9.26 -8.54 -0.54
CA SER A 179 10.03 -8.77 0.67
C SER A 179 9.77 -7.70 1.73
N TRP A 180 9.49 -8.15 2.95
CA TRP A 180 8.95 -7.32 4.04
C TRP A 180 9.79 -7.46 5.31
N HIS A 181 10.08 -6.34 5.97
CA HIS A 181 10.66 -6.30 7.31
C HIS A 181 9.60 -6.61 8.36
N GLU A 182 8.45 -5.95 8.22
CA GLU A 182 7.35 -5.97 9.18
C GLU A 182 6.02 -5.98 8.44
N ARG A 183 5.04 -6.72 8.98
CA ARG A 183 3.69 -6.83 8.44
C ARG A 183 2.67 -6.76 9.58
N ILE A 184 1.72 -5.85 9.47
CA ILE A 184 0.61 -5.69 10.41
C ILE A 184 -0.67 -6.09 9.69
N ILE A 185 -1.23 -7.24 10.06
CA ILE A 185 -2.37 -7.86 9.36
C ILE A 185 -3.68 -7.41 10.00
N PHE A 186 -4.54 -6.74 9.23
CA PHE A 186 -5.85 -6.30 9.71
C PHE A 186 -6.91 -7.40 9.58
N PRO A 187 -8.03 -7.32 10.32
CA PRO A 187 -9.20 -8.13 10.01
C PRO A 187 -9.70 -7.74 8.62
N TYR A 188 -10.19 -8.73 7.85
CA TYR A 188 -10.80 -8.41 6.56
C TYR A 188 -12.07 -7.58 6.74
N LEU A 189 -12.43 -6.80 5.72
CA LEU A 189 -13.72 -6.13 5.64
C LEU A 189 -14.61 -6.84 4.62
N ASP A 190 -15.87 -7.06 4.98
CA ASP A 190 -16.89 -7.56 4.05
C ASP A 190 -17.79 -6.41 3.60
N PHE A 191 -17.99 -6.34 2.30
CA PHE A 191 -18.90 -5.40 1.65
C PHE A 191 -20.02 -6.20 1.01
N GLU A 192 -21.23 -6.06 1.54
CA GLU A 192 -22.42 -6.71 1.00
C GLU A 192 -22.79 -6.16 -0.38
N GLY A 193 -23.29 -7.03 -1.25
CA GLY A 193 -23.83 -6.65 -2.54
C GLY A 193 -23.32 -7.53 -3.67
N PHE A 194 -23.45 -7.07 -4.90
CA PHE A 194 -22.83 -7.74 -6.04
C PHE A 194 -21.58 -6.96 -6.43
N ASN A 195 -20.44 -7.63 -6.53
CA ASN A 195 -19.24 -7.05 -7.11
C ASN A 195 -19.17 -7.39 -8.60
N PRO A 196 -19.47 -6.45 -9.50
CA PRO A 196 -19.41 -6.72 -10.94
C PRO A 196 -17.98 -6.81 -11.46
N PHE A 197 -17.00 -6.40 -10.66
CA PHE A 197 -15.61 -6.35 -11.08
C PHE A 197 -14.99 -7.73 -10.88
N PRO A 198 -14.43 -8.35 -11.94
CA PRO A 198 -13.73 -9.61 -11.78
C PRO A 198 -12.57 -9.41 -10.81
N ASN A 199 -12.26 -10.44 -10.00
CA ASN A 199 -10.91 -10.55 -9.48
C ASN A 199 -10.03 -10.59 -10.72
N ASP A 200 -9.22 -9.56 -11.02
CA ASP A 200 -8.34 -9.66 -12.18
C ASP A 200 -7.36 -10.80 -11.89
N ASP A 201 -7.71 -11.97 -12.41
CA ASP A 201 -6.89 -13.15 -12.40
C ASP A 201 -5.63 -12.85 -13.20
N ASP A 202 -4.58 -13.57 -12.84
CA ASP A 202 -3.18 -13.22 -13.04
C ASP A 202 -2.75 -13.36 -14.51
N GLY A 203 -3.43 -12.68 -15.42
CA GLY A 203 -2.96 -12.51 -16.79
C GLY A 203 -1.62 -11.81 -16.74
N GLU A 204 -0.53 -12.57 -16.84
CA GLU A 204 0.84 -12.14 -17.14
C GLU A 204 0.95 -11.45 -18.52
N GLY A 205 -0.04 -10.65 -18.91
CA GLY A 205 -0.03 -9.80 -20.08
C GLY A 205 0.40 -8.39 -19.70
N GLY A 206 1.57 -8.24 -19.07
CA GLY A 206 2.28 -6.97 -19.19
C GLY A 206 2.58 -6.81 -20.68
N ILE A 207 1.86 -5.92 -21.36
CA ILE A 207 2.29 -5.51 -22.70
C ILE A 207 3.63 -4.80 -22.47
N ASP A 208 4.70 -5.50 -22.83
CA ASP A 208 6.03 -4.93 -22.93
C ASP A 208 5.99 -3.98 -24.13
N ILE A 209 5.75 -2.70 -23.85
CA ILE A 209 5.87 -1.65 -24.86
C ILE A 209 7.35 -1.26 -24.85
N PRO A 210 8.16 -1.71 -25.82
CA PRO A 210 9.55 -1.29 -25.90
C PRO A 210 9.60 0.23 -26.04
N ILE A 211 10.19 0.91 -25.05
CA ILE A 211 10.48 2.34 -25.14
C ILE A 211 11.75 2.48 -25.96
N GLU A 212 11.59 2.65 -27.27
CA GLU A 212 12.68 3.16 -28.10
C GLU A 212 12.95 4.62 -27.71
N ARG A 213 14.11 4.88 -27.11
CA ARG A 213 14.60 6.25 -27.01
C ARG A 213 14.99 6.69 -28.42
N LEU A 214 14.28 7.68 -28.95
CA LEU A 214 14.74 8.41 -30.13
C LEU A 214 16.09 9.05 -29.77
N ASN A 215 17.15 8.61 -30.45
CA ASN A 215 18.46 9.26 -30.46
C ASN A 215 18.41 10.59 -31.21
#